data_AF-A0A3L7LS64-F1
#
_entry.id   AF-A0A3L7LS64-F1
#
_cell.length_a   1.000
_cell.length_b   1.000
_cell.length_c   1.000
_cell.angle_alpha   90.00
_cell.angle_beta   90.00
_cell.angle_gamma   90.00
#
_symmetry.space_group_name_H-M   'P 1'
#
loop_
_entity.id
_entity.type
_entity.pdbx_description
1 polymer ?
#
loop_
_entity_poly.entity_id
_entity_poly.type
_entity_poly.pdbx_seq_one_letter_code
_entity_poly.pdbx_strand_id
1 'polypeptide(L)'
;FQLTNLLSLLPLGCDVFVVGENRSGVRSAEPMLAAWCPLAKIDSAQRCGLYHGELVQQPRFNAGAFWQSYSLEDVVIKTLPGVFSRDGMDNGSQLLLSTFDRPLQGHVADIGCGGGVLSAV
;
A
#
# COMPACT_ATOMS: atom_id res chain seq x y z
N PHE A 1 2.48 2.55 6.10
CA PHE A 1 2.59 1.10 6.38
C PHE A 1 4.04 0.65 6.41
N GLN A 2 4.73 0.51 5.26
CA GLN A 2 6.06 -0.09 5.20
C GLN A 2 7.12 0.70 5.97
N LEU A 3 7.24 2.02 5.72
CA LEU A 3 8.21 2.88 6.40
C LEU A 3 7.98 2.88 7.92
N THR A 4 6.73 3.07 8.35
CA THR A 4 6.38 3.02 9.79
C THR A 4 6.68 1.66 10.43
N ASN A 5 6.52 0.55 9.70
CA ASN A 5 6.87 -0.78 10.20
C ASN A 5 8.39 -0.90 10.39
N LEU A 6 9.16 -0.62 9.33
CA LEU A 6 10.62 -0.75 9.35
C LEU A 6 11.25 0.17 10.40
N LEU A 7 10.88 1.45 10.41
CA LEU A 7 11.44 2.43 11.36
C LEU A 7 11.06 2.11 12.81
N SER A 8 9.98 1.37 13.07
CA SER A 8 9.63 0.92 14.43
C SER A 8 10.58 -0.16 14.98
N LEU A 9 11.35 -0.81 14.11
CA LEU A 9 12.22 -1.95 14.44
C LEU A 9 13.71 -1.59 14.37
N LEU A 10 14.06 -0.57 13.58
CA LEU A 10 15.46 -0.16 13.38
C LEU A 10 15.99 0.62 14.59
N PRO A 11 17.30 0.51 14.90
CA PRO A 11 17.89 1.24 16.01
C PRO A 11 17.91 2.75 15.74
N LEU A 12 17.76 3.54 16.80
CA LEU A 12 17.99 4.98 16.73
C LEU A 12 19.43 5.26 16.28
N GLY A 13 19.61 6.33 15.51
CA GLY A 13 20.90 6.70 14.94
C GLY A 13 21.25 5.99 13.63
N CYS A 14 20.39 5.11 13.12
CA CYS A 14 20.67 4.48 11.82
C CYS A 14 20.44 5.46 10.67
N ASP A 15 21.29 5.38 9.66
CA ASP A 15 21.09 6.07 8.39
C ASP A 15 19.89 5.48 7.62
N VAL A 16 19.02 6.35 7.15
CA VAL A 16 17.87 6.02 6.31
C VAL A 16 18.03 6.74 4.98
N PHE A 17 18.07 5.94 3.91
CA PHE A 17 18.06 6.45 2.54
C PHE A 17 16.71 6.16 1.89
N VAL A 18 16.12 7.18 1.27
CA VAL A 18 14.91 7.03 0.45
C VAL A 18 15.24 7.43 -0.98
N VAL A 19 14.99 6.51 -1.91
CA VAL A 19 15.18 6.72 -3.35
C VAL A 19 13.90 6.39 -4.09
N GLY A 20 13.60 7.16 -5.13
CA GLY A 20 12.43 6.90 -5.96
C GLY A 20 12.23 7.96 -7.05
N GLU A 21 11.27 7.71 -7.94
CA GLU A 21 10.91 8.63 -9.00
C GLU A 21 10.05 9.79 -8.45
N ASN A 22 10.32 11.00 -8.92
CA ASN A 22 9.54 12.21 -8.63
C ASN A 22 8.07 12.05 -9.00
N ARG A 23 7.76 11.34 -10.09
CA ARG A 23 6.38 11.13 -10.56
C ARG A 23 5.65 10.01 -9.81
N SER A 24 6.38 9.15 -9.11
CA SER A 24 5.82 8.11 -8.22
C SER A 24 5.69 8.58 -6.77
N GLY A 25 5.91 9.88 -6.51
CA GLY A 25 5.62 10.49 -5.21
C GLY A 25 6.74 10.41 -4.17
N VAL A 26 8.00 10.12 -4.55
CA VAL A 26 9.14 10.06 -3.61
C VAL A 26 9.27 11.30 -2.72
N ARG A 27 8.88 12.48 -3.23
CA ARG A 27 8.91 13.76 -2.51
C ARG A 27 8.06 13.76 -1.24
N SER A 28 7.06 12.88 -1.17
CA SER A 28 6.18 12.74 0.00
C SER A 28 6.91 12.11 1.19
N ALA A 29 8.07 11.48 0.98
CA ALA A 29 8.85 10.87 2.06
C ALA A 29 9.30 11.90 3.12
N GLU A 30 9.68 13.10 2.69
CA GLU A 30 10.16 14.16 3.57
C GLU A 30 9.10 14.60 4.60
N PRO A 31 7.89 15.06 4.20
CA PRO A 31 6.84 15.38 5.17
C PRO A 31 6.31 14.14 5.91
N MET A 32 6.34 12.95 5.29
CA MET A 32 5.86 11.72 5.92
C MET A 32 6.75 11.25 7.08
N LEU A 33 8.05 11.51 7.00
CA LEU A 33 9.04 11.05 7.98
C LEU A 33 9.55 12.15 8.91
N ALA A 34 9.15 13.41 8.73
CA ALA A 34 9.65 14.57 9.46
C ALA A 34 9.71 14.40 11.00
N ALA A 35 8.76 13.67 11.60
CA ALA A 35 8.70 13.45 13.05
C ALA A 35 9.65 12.36 13.58
N TRP A 36 10.13 11.46 12.71
CA TRP A 36 10.88 10.25 13.09
C TRP A 36 12.29 10.24 12.52
N CYS A 37 12.41 10.67 11.26
CA CYS A 37 13.64 10.68 10.48
C CYS A 37 13.58 11.89 9.54
N PRO A 38 14.00 13.09 10.00
CA PRO A 38 14.06 14.28 9.16
C PRO A 38 14.98 14.02 7.96
N LEU A 39 14.42 14.07 6.76
CA LEU A 39 15.13 13.80 5.53
C LEU A 39 15.63 15.10 4.89
N ALA A 40 16.83 15.05 4.33
CA ALA A 40 17.36 16.04 3.40
C ALA A 40 17.55 15.39 2.03
N LYS A 41 17.20 16.10 0.96
CA LYS A 41 17.51 15.67 -0.40
C LYS A 41 19.00 15.83 -0.65
N ILE A 42 19.70 14.73 -0.93
CA ILE A 42 21.16 14.73 -1.14
C ILE A 42 21.56 14.59 -2.60
N ASP A 43 20.70 14.02 -3.46
CA ASP A 43 20.96 13.94 -4.90
C ASP A 43 19.66 13.87 -5.73
N SER A 44 19.77 14.11 -7.04
CA SER A 44 18.74 13.78 -8.02
C SER A 44 19.31 13.61 -9.41
N ALA A 45 18.89 12.55 -10.09
CA ALA A 45 19.19 12.29 -11.49
C ALA A 45 18.00 11.61 -12.16
N GLN A 46 17.83 11.78 -13.48
CA GLN A 46 16.86 11.03 -14.30
C GLN A 46 15.44 10.94 -13.73
N ARG A 47 14.91 12.07 -13.23
CA ARG A 47 13.59 12.15 -12.58
C ARG A 47 13.50 11.39 -11.25
N CYS A 48 14.58 10.91 -10.68
CA CYS A 48 14.66 10.36 -9.34
C CYS A 48 15.15 11.41 -8.32
N GLY A 49 14.81 11.20 -7.05
CA GLY A 49 15.37 11.91 -5.91
C GLY A 49 15.95 10.91 -4.92
N LEU A 50 17.11 11.27 -4.35
CA LEU A 50 17.74 10.56 -3.25
C LEU A 50 17.69 11.45 -2.01
N TYR A 51 17.19 10.90 -0.92
CA TYR A 51 17.03 11.55 0.36
C TYR A 51 17.76 10.75 1.42
N HIS A 52 18.32 11.45 2.41
CA HIS A 52 19.04 10.88 3.54
C HIS A 52 18.61 11.55 4.83
N GLY A 53 18.55 10.78 5.91
CA GLY A 53 18.37 11.28 7.27
C GLY A 53 18.74 10.21 8.27
N GLU A 54 18.79 10.60 9.54
CA GLU A 54 19.05 9.69 10.65
C GLU A 54 17.75 9.43 11.42
N LEU A 55 17.53 8.19 11.86
CA LEU A 55 16.36 7.84 12.66
C LEU A 55 16.52 8.38 14.09
N VAL A 56 15.80 9.45 14.42
CA VAL A 56 15.84 10.12 15.74
C VAL A 56 14.75 9.63 16.68
N GLN A 57 13.66 9.09 16.15
CA GLN A 57 12.55 8.54 16.95
C GLN A 57 11.86 7.39 16.22
N GLN A 58 11.58 6.29 16.93
CA GLN A 58 10.80 5.18 16.38
C GLN A 58 9.29 5.50 16.36
N PRO A 59 8.58 5.29 15.23
CA PRO A 59 7.13 5.31 15.21
C PRO A 59 6.55 4.13 15.98
N ARG A 60 5.33 4.28 16.51
CA ARG A 60 4.51 3.13 16.93
C ARG A 60 3.88 2.49 15.70
N PHE A 61 4.07 1.19 15.53
CA PHE A 61 3.48 0.44 14.44
C PHE A 61 2.53 -0.65 14.98
N ASN A 62 1.31 -0.68 14.46
CA ASN A 62 0.34 -1.74 14.71
C ASN A 62 -0.26 -2.14 13.37
N ALA A 63 0.13 -3.31 12.83
CA ALA A 63 -0.40 -3.82 11.57
C ALA A 63 -1.93 -3.96 11.58
N GLY A 64 -2.51 -4.30 12.72
CA GLY A 64 -3.96 -4.41 12.91
C GLY A 64 -4.71 -3.10 12.62
N ALA A 65 -4.09 -1.96 12.92
CA ALA A 65 -4.69 -0.64 12.72
C ALA A 65 -4.76 -0.19 11.25
N PHE A 66 -4.09 -0.92 10.34
CA PHE A 66 -4.09 -0.62 8.91
C PHE A 66 -5.13 -1.41 8.12
N TRP A 67 -5.83 -2.36 8.76
CA TRP A 67 -6.95 -3.03 8.11
C TRP A 67 -8.06 -2.02 7.81
N GLN A 68 -8.55 -2.08 6.59
CA GLN A 68 -9.73 -1.37 6.15
C GLN A 68 -10.78 -2.39 5.71
N SER A 69 -12.04 -2.00 5.75
CA SER A 69 -13.14 -2.83 5.29
C SER A 69 -14.21 -1.99 4.63
N TYR A 70 -14.84 -2.56 3.62
CA TYR A 70 -16.04 -2.02 3.00
C TYR A 70 -17.02 -3.16 2.73
N SER A 71 -18.30 -2.81 2.68
CA SER A 71 -19.35 -3.75 2.30
C SER A 71 -19.59 -3.67 0.81
N LEU A 72 -19.77 -4.83 0.19
CA LEU A 72 -20.20 -4.97 -1.19
C LEU A 72 -21.27 -6.06 -1.23
N GLU A 73 -22.50 -5.65 -1.58
CA GLU A 73 -23.68 -6.52 -1.45
C GLU A 73 -23.76 -7.11 -0.02
N ASP A 74 -23.81 -8.44 0.10
CA ASP A 74 -23.89 -9.15 1.38
C ASP A 74 -22.51 -9.59 1.92
N VAL A 75 -21.42 -9.13 1.30
CA VAL A 75 -20.05 -9.51 1.65
C VAL A 75 -19.27 -8.34 2.26
N VAL A 76 -18.51 -8.62 3.32
CA VAL A 76 -17.55 -7.67 3.88
C VAL A 76 -16.16 -7.97 3.34
N ILE A 77 -15.63 -7.05 2.53
CA ILE A 77 -14.28 -7.12 2.00
C ILE A 77 -13.33 -6.46 3.00
N LYS A 78 -12.24 -7.17 3.34
CA LYS A 78 -11.16 -6.65 4.19
C LYS A 78 -9.90 -6.48 3.35
N THR A 79 -9.21 -5.36 3.53
CA THR A 79 -8.05 -5.01 2.71
C THR A 79 -6.96 -4.32 3.52
N LEU A 80 -5.74 -4.36 2.99
CA LEU A 80 -4.55 -3.75 3.56
C LEU A 80 -3.92 -2.75 2.58
N PRO A 81 -3.07 -1.82 3.06
CA PRO A 81 -2.26 -0.99 2.19
C PRO A 81 -1.44 -1.84 1.21
N GLY A 82 -1.46 -1.46 -0.08
CA GLY A 82 -0.79 -2.17 -1.17
C GLY A 82 -1.66 -3.11 -1.98
N VAL A 83 -2.85 -3.49 -1.51
CA VAL A 83 -3.79 -4.33 -2.28
C VAL A 83 -4.53 -3.50 -3.34
N PHE A 84 -4.71 -4.07 -4.54
CA PHE A 84 -5.48 -3.49 -5.64
C PHE A 84 -6.97 -3.37 -5.28
N SER A 85 -7.64 -2.32 -5.78
CA SER A 85 -9.06 -2.05 -5.52
C SER A 85 -9.41 -1.94 -4.03
N ARG A 86 -8.58 -1.20 -3.28
CA ARG A 86 -8.75 -1.00 -1.83
C ARG A 86 -10.08 -0.34 -1.45
N ASP A 87 -10.59 0.54 -2.31
CA ASP A 87 -11.71 1.43 -1.98
C ASP A 87 -13.06 0.94 -2.51
N GLY A 88 -13.11 -0.24 -3.13
CA GLY A 88 -14.35 -0.80 -3.69
C GLY A 88 -14.08 -1.76 -4.84
N MET A 89 -15.15 -2.22 -5.49
CA MET A 89 -15.05 -2.98 -6.74
C MET A 89 -14.74 -2.04 -7.90
N ASP A 90 -13.71 -2.35 -8.69
CA ASP A 90 -13.37 -1.56 -9.88
C ASP A 90 -14.32 -1.86 -11.04
N ASN A 91 -14.42 -0.91 -11.98
CA ASN A 91 -15.32 -1.00 -13.13
C ASN A 91 -14.99 -2.20 -14.05
N GLY A 92 -13.73 -2.62 -14.11
CA GLY A 92 -13.33 -3.80 -14.88
C GLY A 92 -13.87 -5.09 -14.27
N SER A 93 -13.76 -5.23 -12.95
CA SER A 93 -14.37 -6.33 -12.20
C SER A 93 -15.90 -6.35 -12.36
N GLN A 94 -16.57 -5.20 -12.28
CA GLN A 94 -18.02 -5.10 -12.53
C GLN A 94 -18.39 -5.56 -13.94
N LEU A 95 -17.65 -5.10 -14.94
CA LEU A 95 -17.88 -5.49 -16.33
C LEU A 95 -17.68 -6.99 -16.52
N LEU A 96 -16.62 -7.57 -15.95
CA LEU A 96 -16.39 -9.02 -16.01
C LEU A 96 -17.55 -9.79 -15.39
N LEU A 97 -17.99 -9.41 -14.20
CA LEU A 97 -19.11 -10.08 -13.51
C LEU A 97 -20.40 -10.01 -14.32
N SER A 98 -20.65 -8.90 -15.02
CA SER A 98 -21.83 -8.75 -15.88
C SER A 98 -21.86 -9.73 -17.07
N THR A 99 -20.73 -10.38 -17.39
CA THR A 99 -20.66 -11.37 -18.47
C THR A 99 -21.07 -12.78 -18.03
N PHE A 100 -21.17 -13.04 -16.72
CA PHE A 100 -21.64 -14.32 -16.22
C PHE A 100 -23.17 -14.35 -16.19
N ASP A 101 -23.76 -14.98 -17.20
CA ASP A 101 -25.21 -15.19 -17.31
C ASP A 101 -25.69 -16.42 -16.53
N ARG A 102 -24.76 -17.25 -16.03
CA ARG A 102 -25.01 -18.48 -15.29
C ARG A 102 -23.96 -18.69 -14.20
N PRO A 103 -24.30 -19.40 -13.11
CA PRO A 103 -23.32 -19.79 -12.11
C PRO A 103 -22.18 -20.61 -12.73
N LEU A 104 -20.94 -20.27 -12.38
CA LEU A 104 -19.76 -21.05 -12.74
C LEU A 104 -19.83 -22.42 -12.06
N GLN A 105 -19.44 -23.47 -12.79
CA GLN A 105 -19.43 -24.85 -12.29
C GLN A 105 -18.02 -25.44 -12.36
N GLY A 106 -17.73 -26.37 -11.44
CA GLY A 106 -16.43 -27.03 -11.35
C GLY A 106 -15.40 -26.23 -10.55
N HIS A 107 -14.12 -26.47 -10.83
CA HIS A 107 -13.01 -25.80 -10.16
C HIS A 107 -12.70 -24.46 -10.82
N VAL A 108 -12.78 -23.38 -10.05
CA VAL A 108 -12.52 -22.01 -10.51
C VAL A 108 -11.25 -21.49 -9.81
N ALA A 109 -10.46 -20.70 -10.54
CA ALA A 109 -9.29 -20.02 -10.01
C ALA A 109 -9.32 -18.53 -10.38
N ASP A 110 -9.22 -17.67 -9.37
CA ASP A 110 -9.12 -16.21 -9.51
C ASP A 110 -7.64 -15.79 -9.49
N ILE A 111 -7.08 -15.60 -10.68
CA ILE A 111 -5.67 -15.28 -10.87
C ILE A 111 -5.50 -13.76 -10.80
N GLY A 112 -4.72 -13.30 -9.81
CA GLY A 112 -4.62 -11.88 -9.51
C GLY A 112 -5.75 -11.37 -8.62
N CYS A 113 -6.30 -12.23 -7.77
CA CYS A 113 -7.47 -12.00 -6.92
C CYS A 113 -7.46 -10.71 -6.08
N GLY A 114 -6.29 -10.13 -5.80
CA GLY A 114 -6.19 -8.86 -5.06
C GLY A 114 -6.86 -8.96 -3.68
N GLY A 115 -7.93 -8.18 -3.47
CA GLY A 115 -8.75 -8.23 -2.26
C GLY A 115 -9.73 -9.42 -2.19
N GLY A 116 -9.76 -10.28 -3.20
CA GLY A 116 -10.67 -11.42 -3.32
C GLY A 116 -12.09 -11.07 -3.73
N VAL A 117 -12.30 -9.87 -4.29
CA VAL A 117 -13.64 -9.34 -4.59
C VAL A 117 -14.38 -10.25 -5.55
N LEU A 118 -13.80 -10.57 -6.71
CA LEU A 118 -14.42 -11.42 -7.73
C LEU A 118 -14.74 -12.84 -7.24
N SER A 119 -13.91 -13.37 -6.34
CA SER A 119 -14.12 -14.71 -5.77
C SER A 119 -15.24 -14.74 -4.73
N ALA A 120 -15.57 -13.59 -4.14
CA ALA A 120 -16.50 -13.52 -3.02
C ALA A 120 -17.93 -13.15 -3.43
N VAL A 121 -18.10 -12.47 -4.58
CA VAL A 121 -19.41 -12.11 -5.15
C VAL A 121 -19.86 -13.06 -6.24
#